data_AF-A0AAE8N376-F1
#
_entry.id   AF-A0AAE8N376-F1
#
_cell.length_a   1.000
_cell.length_b   1.000
_cell.length_c   1.000
_cell.angle_alpha   90.00
_cell.angle_beta   90.00
_cell.angle_gamma   90.00
#
_symmetry.space_group_name_H-M   'P 1'
#
loop_
_entity.id
_entity.type
_entity.pdbx_description
1 polymer ?
#
loop_
_entity_poly.entity_id
_entity_poly.type
_entity_poly.pdbx_seq_one_letter_code
_entity_poly.pdbx_strand_id
1 'polypeptide(L)'
;MNRPANPKSRRIIAQTPSHTGIIREETVALRQLLGYGRSTEASLRLNVPELGTNLPGSSMRDVLLVGLDVDTFQGYGELIPDQQLHVGISILDTRRLHELLVSSSCEGELATAMDSYQLTIGSSGYCRRARNNFLFGQSKSAASISELKSELEHLVEGRDIILVFHGANSDLKMLRHLNIDLRPLYIIDTNKAAQYPLQLWYRYGLEKLLDVLEIPYALLHASGNDARFCLQALLMLAVKDAEMSQPGATADDALLRLLEGISQAPRPSTRGEIQAALAPARLAAKEVKAASAARRKQRRAARKERRRLEREGREDVAEESDTEEPNNSGG
;
A
#
# COMPACT_ATOMS: atom_id res chain seq x y z
N MET A 1 -58.05 -19.30 23.60
CA MET A 1 -57.38 -18.56 22.50
C MET A 1 -55.93 -19.02 22.41
N ASN A 2 -55.66 -20.01 21.56
CA ASN A 2 -54.30 -20.53 21.31
C ASN A 2 -53.80 -19.94 19.99
N ARG A 3 -52.69 -19.19 20.02
CA ARG A 3 -51.97 -18.78 18.79
C ARG A 3 -51.08 -19.93 18.32
N PRO A 4 -51.05 -20.26 17.01
CA PRO A 4 -50.12 -21.26 16.50
C PRO A 4 -48.71 -20.68 16.38
N ALA A 5 -47.72 -21.52 16.67
CA ALA A 5 -46.30 -21.21 16.52
C ALA A 5 -45.91 -21.10 15.03
N ASN A 6 -45.08 -20.09 14.73
CA ASN A 6 -44.58 -19.76 13.40
C ASN A 6 -43.43 -20.71 12.98
N PRO A 7 -43.53 -21.49 11.89
CA PRO A 7 -42.52 -22.48 11.53
C PRO A 7 -41.55 -21.91 10.48
N LYS A 8 -40.61 -21.03 10.87
CA LYS A 8 -39.48 -20.66 10.00
C LYS A 8 -38.20 -20.42 10.80
N SER A 9 -37.52 -21.52 11.13
CA SER A 9 -36.07 -21.49 11.31
C SER A 9 -35.47 -22.85 10.94
N ARG A 10 -35.46 -23.14 9.63
CA ARG A 10 -34.53 -24.13 9.09
C ARG A 10 -33.25 -23.36 8.73
N ARG A 11 -32.23 -23.45 9.60
CA ARG A 11 -30.85 -23.19 9.21
C ARG A 11 -30.52 -24.16 8.07
N ILE A 12 -30.45 -23.66 6.85
CA ILE A 12 -29.82 -24.38 5.75
C ILE A 12 -28.33 -24.40 6.09
N ILE A 13 -27.84 -25.55 6.55
CA ILE A 13 -26.41 -25.84 6.56
C ILE A 13 -26.03 -25.92 5.08
N ALA A 14 -25.46 -24.84 4.54
CA ALA A 14 -24.94 -24.85 3.19
C ALA A 14 -23.86 -25.93 3.12
N GLN A 15 -24.14 -27.02 2.39
CA GLN A 15 -23.12 -28.02 2.07
C GLN A 15 -21.98 -27.31 1.35
N THR A 16 -20.76 -27.44 1.86
CA THR A 16 -19.56 -26.98 1.17
C THR A 16 -19.50 -27.62 -0.22
N PRO A 17 -19.30 -26.85 -1.31
CA PRO A 17 -19.24 -27.40 -2.66
C PRO A 17 -18.10 -28.41 -2.81
N SER A 18 -18.31 -29.43 -3.66
CA SER A 18 -17.41 -30.57 -3.85
C SER A 18 -16.10 -30.28 -4.62
N HIS A 19 -15.84 -29.03 -5.02
CA HIS A 19 -14.69 -28.67 -5.87
C HIS A 19 -13.90 -27.51 -5.26
N THR A 20 -13.15 -27.81 -4.21
CA THR A 20 -12.09 -26.93 -3.69
C THR A 20 -10.80 -27.19 -4.47
N GLY A 21 -10.01 -26.15 -4.74
CA GLY A 21 -8.61 -26.37 -5.14
C GLY A 21 -8.40 -26.82 -6.60
N ILE A 22 -9.05 -26.18 -7.57
CA ILE A 22 -8.81 -26.47 -8.99
C ILE A 22 -7.48 -25.87 -9.43
N ILE A 23 -6.57 -26.68 -9.97
CA ILE A 23 -5.34 -26.19 -10.63
C ILE A 23 -5.67 -25.44 -11.92
N ARG A 24 -5.04 -24.28 -12.10
CA ARG A 24 -5.27 -23.38 -13.23
C ARG A 24 -3.97 -23.15 -14.00
N GLU A 25 -4.11 -22.66 -15.23
CA GLU A 25 -2.97 -22.29 -16.08
C GLU A 25 -2.09 -21.25 -15.38
N GLU A 26 -2.69 -20.30 -14.64
CA GLU A 26 -1.95 -19.29 -13.89
C GLU A 26 -1.00 -19.90 -12.84
N THR A 27 -1.42 -20.98 -12.16
CA THR A 27 -0.58 -21.69 -11.19
C THR A 27 0.58 -22.42 -11.90
N VAL A 28 0.32 -23.02 -13.07
CA VAL A 28 1.36 -23.72 -13.85
C VAL A 28 2.36 -22.72 -14.45
N ALA A 29 1.88 -21.59 -14.96
CA ALA A 29 2.70 -20.48 -15.42
C ALA A 29 3.63 -19.98 -14.31
N LEU A 30 3.09 -19.79 -13.10
CA LEU A 30 3.89 -19.35 -11.94
C LEU A 30 5.01 -20.33 -11.60
N ARG A 31 4.74 -21.65 -11.63
CA ARG A 31 5.77 -22.69 -11.45
C ARG A 31 6.85 -22.61 -12.52
N GLN A 32 6.47 -22.40 -13.79
CA GLN A 32 7.42 -22.29 -14.91
C GLN A 32 8.28 -21.02 -14.82
N LEU A 33 7.69 -19.90 -14.40
CA LEU A 33 8.37 -18.60 -14.29
C LEU A 33 9.42 -18.60 -13.18
N LEU A 34 9.07 -19.14 -12.01
CA LEU A 34 9.92 -19.10 -10.82
C LEU A 34 10.75 -20.38 -10.62
N GLY A 35 10.42 -21.47 -11.31
CA GLY A 35 11.22 -22.70 -11.33
C GLY A 35 11.16 -23.55 -10.06
N TYR A 36 10.17 -23.36 -9.18
CA TYR A 36 10.05 -24.05 -7.88
C TYR A 36 9.16 -25.33 -7.91
N GLY A 37 8.34 -25.50 -8.95
CA GLY A 37 7.32 -26.55 -9.01
C GLY A 37 7.65 -27.68 -9.97
N ARG A 38 7.36 -28.92 -9.58
CA ARG A 38 7.34 -30.07 -10.50
C ARG A 38 6.02 -30.10 -11.27
N SER A 39 6.09 -30.43 -12.55
CA SER A 39 4.89 -30.69 -13.36
C SER A 39 4.13 -31.90 -12.81
N THR A 40 2.87 -31.73 -12.43
CA THR A 40 1.98 -32.85 -12.09
C THR A 40 1.23 -33.31 -13.34
N GLU A 41 0.66 -34.51 -13.35
CA GLU A 41 -0.17 -34.97 -14.47
C GLU A 41 -1.33 -34.01 -14.79
N ALA A 42 -1.89 -33.35 -13.77
CA ALA A 42 -2.92 -32.33 -13.95
C ALA A 42 -2.35 -31.06 -14.62
N SER A 43 -1.13 -30.64 -14.27
CA SER A 43 -0.43 -29.53 -14.94
C SER A 43 -0.10 -29.83 -16.40
N LEU A 44 0.23 -31.08 -16.74
CA LEU A 44 0.58 -31.49 -18.11
C LEU A 44 -0.59 -31.39 -19.09
N ARG A 45 -1.84 -31.32 -18.60
CA ARG A 45 -3.03 -31.15 -19.44
C ARG A 45 -3.36 -29.69 -19.74
N LEU A 46 -2.68 -28.75 -19.09
CA LEU A 46 -2.89 -27.32 -19.25
C LEU A 46 -1.89 -26.77 -20.28
N ASN A 47 -2.39 -26.04 -21.27
CA ASN A 47 -1.58 -25.50 -22.36
C ASN A 47 -1.04 -24.12 -21.98
N VAL A 48 0.02 -24.10 -21.17
CA VAL A 48 0.77 -22.86 -20.89
C VAL A 48 1.85 -22.70 -21.96
N PRO A 49 1.94 -21.53 -22.64
CA PRO A 49 2.98 -21.30 -23.63
C PRO A 49 4.38 -21.25 -22.99
N GLU A 50 5.43 -21.29 -23.81
CA GLU A 50 6.78 -21.06 -23.29
C GLU A 50 6.95 -19.59 -22.87
N LEU A 51 7.31 -19.37 -21.59
CA LEU A 51 7.36 -18.05 -20.97
C LEU A 51 8.79 -17.51 -20.89
N GLY A 52 9.31 -17.03 -22.02
CA GLY A 52 10.63 -16.39 -22.08
C GLY A 52 11.79 -17.37 -21.89
N THR A 53 13.01 -16.83 -21.83
CA THR A 53 14.24 -17.64 -21.65
C THR A 53 14.59 -17.82 -20.18
N ASN A 54 15.42 -18.80 -19.84
CA ASN A 54 15.91 -18.97 -18.47
C ASN A 54 17.03 -17.96 -18.16
N LEU A 55 17.09 -17.53 -16.90
CA LEU A 55 18.27 -16.82 -16.38
C LEU A 55 19.50 -17.74 -16.39
N PRO A 56 20.71 -17.22 -16.66
CA PRO A 56 21.93 -18.03 -16.64
C PRO A 56 22.13 -18.74 -15.31
N GLY A 57 22.22 -20.08 -15.35
CA GLY A 57 22.43 -20.91 -14.15
C GLY A 57 21.20 -21.10 -13.26
N SER A 58 20.00 -20.71 -13.70
CA SER A 58 18.75 -20.84 -12.95
C SER A 58 17.64 -21.50 -13.76
N SER A 59 16.66 -22.09 -13.07
CA SER A 59 15.38 -22.52 -13.65
C SER A 59 14.36 -21.38 -13.76
N MET A 60 14.64 -20.22 -13.15
CA MET A 60 13.81 -19.02 -13.21
C MET A 60 13.89 -18.37 -14.59
N ARG A 61 12.76 -17.87 -15.09
CA ARG A 61 12.67 -17.17 -16.38
C ARG A 61 13.16 -15.73 -16.27
N ASP A 62 13.84 -15.24 -17.29
CA ASP A 62 14.28 -13.85 -17.42
C ASP A 62 13.15 -12.98 -17.94
N VAL A 63 12.33 -12.44 -17.04
CA VAL A 63 11.16 -11.63 -17.35
C VAL A 63 10.95 -10.53 -16.32
N LEU A 64 10.12 -9.55 -16.65
CA LEU A 64 9.52 -8.66 -15.67
C LEU A 64 8.13 -9.17 -15.28
N LEU A 65 7.91 -9.33 -13.97
CA LEU A 65 6.57 -9.50 -13.43
C LEU A 65 5.99 -8.10 -13.16
N VAL A 66 4.93 -7.75 -13.87
CA VAL A 66 4.35 -6.40 -13.88
C VAL A 66 2.94 -6.45 -13.32
N GLY A 67 2.81 -6.10 -12.04
CA GLY A 67 1.53 -5.88 -11.39
C GLY A 67 0.88 -4.62 -11.91
N LEU A 68 -0.38 -4.71 -12.33
CA LEU A 68 -1.17 -3.57 -12.79
C LEU A 68 -2.53 -3.54 -12.10
N ASP A 69 -2.99 -2.33 -11.80
CA ASP A 69 -4.34 -2.03 -11.35
C ASP A 69 -4.76 -0.69 -11.96
N VAL A 70 -5.99 -0.62 -12.46
CA VAL A 70 -6.56 0.61 -13.00
C VAL A 70 -7.87 0.91 -12.30
N ASP A 71 -7.88 1.98 -11.51
CA ASP A 71 -9.09 2.46 -10.86
C ASP A 71 -9.61 3.71 -11.58
N THR A 72 -10.93 3.77 -11.75
CA THR A 72 -11.61 4.86 -12.44
C THR A 72 -12.76 5.40 -11.62
N PHE A 73 -12.91 6.73 -11.60
CA PHE A 73 -14.01 7.36 -10.89
C PHE A 73 -15.36 7.13 -11.58
N GLN A 74 -15.37 7.15 -12.91
CA GLN A 74 -16.59 7.05 -13.72
C GLN A 74 -16.91 5.63 -14.24
N GLY A 75 -16.18 4.62 -13.75
CA GLY A 75 -16.41 3.22 -14.09
C GLY A 75 -15.69 2.74 -15.36
N TYR A 76 -15.97 1.48 -15.74
CA TYR A 76 -15.23 0.73 -16.78
C TYR A 76 -16.00 0.62 -18.11
N GLY A 77 -17.07 1.39 -18.28
CA GLY A 77 -18.03 1.27 -19.37
C GLY A 77 -17.47 1.75 -20.70
N GLU A 78 -17.28 3.06 -20.82
CA GLU A 78 -16.76 3.80 -21.98
C GLU A 78 -15.83 4.91 -21.47
N LEU A 79 -14.88 5.35 -22.29
CA LEU A 79 -14.10 6.54 -21.97
C LEU A 79 -14.93 7.78 -22.22
N ILE A 80 -15.13 8.58 -21.18
CA ILE A 80 -15.77 9.89 -21.30
C ILE A 80 -14.71 10.99 -21.46
N PRO A 81 -15.08 12.13 -22.08
CA PRO A 81 -14.28 13.35 -21.97
C PRO A 81 -14.02 13.67 -20.50
N ASP A 82 -12.78 14.00 -20.15
CA ASP A 82 -12.33 14.26 -18.77
C ASP A 82 -12.38 13.05 -17.82
N GLN A 83 -12.22 11.83 -18.36
CA GLN A 83 -12.06 10.62 -17.57
C GLN A 83 -10.99 10.83 -16.48
N GLN A 84 -11.35 10.49 -15.25
CA GLN A 84 -10.44 10.52 -14.11
C GLN A 84 -10.11 9.11 -13.72
N LEU A 85 -8.82 8.82 -13.68
CA LEU A 85 -8.32 7.50 -13.37
C LEU A 85 -6.95 7.59 -12.73
N HIS A 86 -6.58 6.53 -12.05
CA HIS A 86 -5.21 6.30 -11.66
C HIS A 86 -4.81 4.87 -12.01
N VAL A 87 -3.61 4.75 -12.56
CA VAL A 87 -2.98 3.48 -12.90
C VAL A 87 -1.87 3.24 -11.91
N GLY A 88 -1.91 2.07 -11.27
CA GLY A 88 -0.82 1.53 -10.49
C GLY A 88 -0.03 0.56 -11.32
N ILE A 89 1.29 0.65 -11.19
CA ILE A 89 2.21 -0.35 -11.74
C ILE A 89 3.22 -0.72 -10.68
N SER A 90 3.44 -2.01 -10.48
CA SER A 90 4.52 -2.53 -9.65
C SER A 90 5.32 -3.53 -10.46
N ILE A 91 6.64 -3.46 -10.37
CA ILE A 91 7.55 -4.23 -11.21
C ILE A 91 8.46 -5.03 -10.29
N LEU A 92 8.56 -6.33 -10.57
CA LEU A 92 9.56 -7.21 -10.02
C LEU A 92 10.39 -7.80 -11.16
N ASP A 93 11.67 -7.51 -11.15
CA ASP A 93 12.64 -8.08 -12.07
C ASP A 93 13.16 -9.42 -11.54
N THR A 94 12.98 -10.50 -12.30
CA THR A 94 13.47 -11.82 -11.89
C THR A 94 15.00 -11.89 -11.80
N ARG A 95 15.73 -11.02 -12.53
CA ARG A 95 17.19 -10.88 -12.37
C ARG A 95 17.55 -10.42 -10.97
N ARG A 96 16.83 -9.43 -10.45
CA ARG A 96 17.01 -8.92 -9.09
C ARG A 96 16.65 -9.97 -8.05
N LEU A 97 15.58 -10.74 -8.29
CA LEU A 97 15.23 -11.87 -7.42
C LEU A 97 16.33 -12.92 -7.38
N HIS A 98 16.92 -13.26 -8.53
CA HIS A 98 18.03 -14.19 -8.64
C HIS A 98 19.31 -13.65 -7.96
N GLU A 99 19.61 -12.36 -8.11
CA GLU A 99 20.73 -11.72 -7.40
C GLU A 99 20.56 -11.84 -5.89
N LEU A 100 19.40 -11.47 -5.35
CA LEU A 100 19.07 -11.56 -3.92
C LEU A 100 19.18 -13.00 -3.38
N LEU A 101 18.86 -13.99 -4.21
CA LEU A 101 18.99 -15.41 -3.88
C LEU A 101 20.46 -15.83 -3.74
N VAL A 102 21.35 -15.28 -4.58
CA VAL A 102 22.79 -15.62 -4.59
C VAL A 102 23.57 -14.80 -3.55
N SER A 103 23.18 -13.55 -3.27
CA SER A 103 23.97 -12.61 -2.47
C SER A 103 23.76 -12.65 -0.96
N SER A 104 22.94 -13.57 -0.43
CA SER A 104 22.57 -13.64 1.01
C SER A 104 22.04 -12.30 1.55
N SER A 105 20.79 -12.00 1.20
CA SER A 105 20.16 -10.68 1.40
C SER A 105 19.88 -10.31 2.87
N CYS A 106 19.84 -9.01 3.17
CA CYS A 106 19.33 -8.47 4.44
C CYS A 106 17.87 -7.99 4.34
N GLU A 107 17.14 -7.89 5.46
CA GLU A 107 15.70 -7.52 5.47
C GLU A 107 15.38 -6.21 4.73
N GLY A 108 16.28 -5.21 4.80
CA GLY A 108 16.12 -3.93 4.12
C GLY A 108 16.10 -4.03 2.59
N GLU A 109 16.80 -5.02 2.03
CA GLU A 109 16.84 -5.25 0.58
C GLU A 109 15.53 -5.84 0.06
N LEU A 110 14.85 -6.67 0.86
CA LEU A 110 13.61 -7.34 0.49
C LEU A 110 12.47 -6.35 0.24
N ALA A 111 12.33 -5.32 1.09
CA ALA A 111 11.32 -4.28 0.92
C ALA A 111 11.55 -3.46 -0.37
N THR A 112 12.77 -3.42 -0.87
CA THR A 112 13.12 -2.69 -2.10
C THR A 112 13.10 -3.57 -3.34
N ALA A 113 12.85 -4.88 -3.24
CA ALA A 113 12.89 -5.81 -4.36
C ALA A 113 11.92 -5.46 -5.50
N MET A 114 10.86 -4.69 -5.20
CA MET A 114 9.88 -4.22 -6.16
C MET A 114 9.87 -2.69 -6.26
N ASP A 115 9.81 -2.20 -7.48
CA ASP A 115 9.58 -0.78 -7.78
C ASP A 115 8.10 -0.56 -8.08
N SER A 116 7.49 0.42 -7.41
CA SER A 116 6.07 0.70 -7.56
C SER A 116 5.85 2.16 -7.95
N TYR A 117 4.91 2.40 -8.84
CA TYR A 117 4.57 3.71 -9.37
C TYR A 117 3.07 3.89 -9.41
N GLN A 118 2.63 5.16 -9.33
CA GLN A 118 1.25 5.52 -9.53
C GLN A 118 1.16 6.73 -10.45
N LEU A 119 0.40 6.57 -11.53
CA LEU A 119 0.15 7.60 -12.54
C LEU A 119 -1.31 8.03 -12.44
N THR A 120 -1.59 9.33 -12.38
CA THR A 120 -2.96 9.86 -12.30
C THR A 120 -3.28 10.75 -13.49
N ILE A 121 -4.46 10.59 -14.08
CA ILE A 121 -5.02 11.53 -15.06
C ILE A 121 -6.20 12.26 -14.41
N GLY A 122 -6.14 13.60 -14.44
CA GLY A 122 -7.15 14.48 -13.84
C GLY A 122 -6.71 15.13 -12.52
N SER A 123 -7.47 16.13 -12.07
CA SER A 123 -7.12 17.02 -10.95
C SER A 123 -8.12 17.00 -9.79
N SER A 124 -9.05 16.06 -9.80
CA SER A 124 -10.14 15.99 -8.83
C SER A 124 -9.71 15.62 -7.42
N GLY A 125 -10.66 15.74 -6.48
CA GLY A 125 -10.49 15.22 -5.13
C GLY A 125 -10.23 13.71 -5.08
N TYR A 126 -10.75 12.95 -6.05
CA TYR A 126 -10.50 11.51 -6.19
C TYR A 126 -9.02 11.26 -6.53
N CYS A 127 -8.50 11.86 -7.61
CA CYS A 127 -7.09 11.72 -7.98
C CYS A 127 -6.16 12.24 -6.87
N ARG A 128 -6.51 13.35 -6.21
CA ARG A 128 -5.73 13.88 -5.09
C ARG A 128 -5.68 12.93 -3.90
N ARG A 129 -6.79 12.24 -3.59
CA ARG A 129 -6.84 11.23 -2.54
C ARG A 129 -5.95 10.05 -2.90
N ALA A 130 -6.08 9.51 -4.11
CA ALA A 130 -5.23 8.43 -4.60
C ALA A 130 -3.75 8.79 -4.49
N ARG A 131 -3.36 10.00 -4.93
CA ARG A 131 -1.98 10.52 -4.82
C ARG A 131 -1.46 10.54 -3.38
N ASN A 132 -2.29 10.98 -2.44
CA ASN A 132 -1.91 11.06 -1.02
C ASN A 132 -1.91 9.70 -0.31
N ASN A 133 -2.59 8.71 -0.89
CA ASN A 133 -2.71 7.37 -0.33
C ASN A 133 -1.65 6.40 -0.87
N PHE A 134 -0.93 6.76 -1.93
CA PHE A 134 0.15 5.94 -2.45
C PHE A 134 1.30 5.83 -1.44
N LEU A 135 1.64 4.60 -1.05
CA LEU A 135 2.58 4.30 0.04
C LEU A 135 4.03 4.18 -0.45
N PHE A 136 4.22 3.72 -1.68
CA PHE A 136 5.51 3.22 -2.15
C PHE A 136 6.31 4.25 -2.96
N GLY A 137 5.95 5.53 -2.85
CA GLY A 137 6.67 6.60 -3.52
C GLY A 137 5.82 7.86 -3.70
N GLN A 138 6.10 8.58 -4.77
CA GLN A 138 5.32 9.76 -5.17
C GLN A 138 4.50 9.43 -6.41
N SER A 139 3.22 9.81 -6.41
CA SER A 139 2.40 9.69 -7.60
C SER A 139 2.76 10.76 -8.62
N LYS A 140 2.96 10.35 -9.87
CA LYS A 140 3.15 11.21 -11.03
C LYS A 140 1.78 11.58 -11.63
N SER A 141 1.63 12.81 -12.08
CA SER A 141 0.42 13.22 -12.81
C SER A 141 0.75 13.32 -14.28
N ALA A 142 0.04 12.54 -15.10
CA ALA A 142 0.11 12.61 -16.54
C ALA A 142 -0.89 13.67 -17.03
N ALA A 143 -0.46 14.55 -17.93
CA ALA A 143 -1.30 15.56 -18.55
C ALA A 143 -2.26 14.96 -19.59
N SER A 144 -1.93 13.78 -20.14
CA SER A 144 -2.75 13.09 -21.15
C SER A 144 -2.65 11.57 -21.07
N ILE A 145 -3.56 10.88 -21.75
CA ILE A 145 -3.51 9.43 -21.95
C ILE A 145 -2.26 9.02 -22.73
N SER A 146 -1.79 9.84 -23.68
CA SER A 146 -0.57 9.56 -24.45
C SER A 146 0.67 9.58 -23.56
N GLU A 147 0.75 10.51 -22.60
CA GLU A 147 1.86 10.58 -21.65
C GLU A 147 1.80 9.39 -20.68
N LEU A 148 0.62 9.03 -20.18
CA LEU A 148 0.42 7.82 -19.38
C LEU A 148 0.93 6.58 -20.12
N LYS A 149 0.55 6.43 -21.39
CA LYS A 149 0.97 5.32 -22.23
C LYS A 149 2.50 5.29 -22.38
N SER A 150 3.10 6.42 -22.73
CA SER A 150 4.56 6.52 -22.91
C SER A 150 5.32 6.19 -21.63
N GLU A 151 4.82 6.63 -20.47
CA GLU A 151 5.44 6.30 -19.17
C GLU A 151 5.35 4.80 -18.87
N LEU A 152 4.19 4.17 -19.12
CA LEU A 152 4.01 2.73 -18.89
C LEU A 152 4.87 1.89 -19.83
N GLU A 153 4.95 2.25 -21.12
CA GLU A 153 5.77 1.56 -22.11
C GLU A 153 7.26 1.69 -21.77
N HIS A 154 7.71 2.87 -21.33
CA HIS A 154 9.10 3.09 -20.94
C HIS A 154 9.49 2.25 -19.70
N LEU A 155 8.60 2.09 -18.73
CA LEU A 155 8.86 1.31 -17.51
C LEU A 155 9.12 -0.18 -17.79
N VAL A 156 8.63 -0.71 -18.91
CA VAL A 156 8.77 -2.12 -19.30
C VAL A 156 9.66 -2.33 -20.53
N GLU A 157 10.30 -1.27 -21.00
CA GLU A 157 11.04 -1.28 -22.26
C GLU A 157 12.20 -2.29 -22.24
N GLY A 158 12.38 -3.01 -23.36
CA GLY A 158 13.50 -3.92 -23.57
C GLY A 158 13.45 -5.22 -22.78
N ARG A 159 12.30 -5.58 -22.20
CA ARG A 159 12.12 -6.82 -21.43
C ARG A 159 10.87 -7.58 -21.85
N ASP A 160 10.96 -8.90 -21.78
CA ASP A 160 9.79 -9.77 -21.83
C ASP A 160 8.97 -9.59 -20.54
N ILE A 161 7.66 -9.41 -20.67
CA ILE A 161 6.80 -9.11 -19.53
C ILE A 161 5.70 -10.14 -19.31
N ILE A 162 5.37 -10.35 -18.04
CA ILE A 162 4.18 -11.05 -17.57
C ILE A 162 3.33 -10.04 -16.84
N LEU A 163 2.09 -9.79 -17.31
CA LEU A 163 1.18 -8.94 -16.56
C LEU A 163 0.52 -9.72 -15.44
N VAL A 164 0.38 -9.08 -14.29
CA VAL A 164 -0.24 -9.65 -13.10
C VAL A 164 -1.38 -8.72 -12.67
N PHE A 165 -2.57 -9.29 -12.52
CA PHE A 165 -3.77 -8.59 -12.08
C PHE A 165 -4.45 -9.34 -10.93
N HIS A 166 -5.34 -8.64 -10.23
CA HIS A 166 -6.27 -9.26 -9.30
C HIS A 166 -7.70 -9.07 -9.80
N GLY A 167 -8.19 -10.02 -10.62
CA GLY A 167 -9.48 -9.88 -11.31
C GLY A 167 -9.37 -9.10 -12.63
N ALA A 168 -8.54 -9.59 -13.55
CA ALA A 168 -8.05 -8.87 -14.73
C ALA A 168 -9.10 -8.27 -15.70
N ASN A 169 -10.36 -8.71 -15.65
CA ASN A 169 -11.36 -8.37 -16.67
C ASN A 169 -11.60 -6.86 -16.81
N SER A 170 -11.72 -6.15 -15.69
CA SER A 170 -12.01 -4.71 -15.67
C SER A 170 -10.78 -3.91 -16.12
N ASP A 171 -9.61 -4.25 -15.61
CA ASP A 171 -8.35 -3.60 -15.96
C ASP A 171 -8.01 -3.78 -17.44
N LEU A 172 -8.10 -5.01 -17.95
CA LEU A 172 -7.85 -5.30 -19.37
C LEU A 172 -8.86 -4.62 -20.30
N LYS A 173 -10.11 -4.44 -19.84
CA LYS A 173 -11.08 -3.65 -20.59
C LYS A 173 -10.65 -2.18 -20.64
N MET A 174 -10.20 -1.62 -19.50
CA MET A 174 -9.75 -0.24 -19.44
C MET A 174 -8.49 0.02 -20.25
N LEU A 175 -7.47 -0.85 -20.16
CA LEU A 175 -6.24 -0.74 -20.96
C LEU A 175 -6.53 -0.73 -22.46
N ARG A 176 -7.47 -1.57 -22.93
CA ARG A 176 -7.93 -1.56 -24.32
C ARG A 176 -8.60 -0.26 -24.71
N HIS A 177 -9.47 0.29 -23.87
CA HIS A 177 -10.08 1.59 -24.16
C HIS A 177 -9.04 2.71 -24.23
N LEU A 178 -8.05 2.68 -23.33
CA LEU A 178 -6.94 3.64 -23.31
C LEU A 178 -5.94 3.43 -24.46
N ASN A 179 -6.12 2.40 -25.30
CA ASN A 179 -5.21 2.00 -26.36
C ASN A 179 -3.77 1.77 -25.87
N ILE A 180 -3.66 1.19 -24.67
CA ILE A 180 -2.40 0.78 -24.04
C ILE A 180 -2.23 -0.72 -24.32
N ASP A 181 -1.17 -1.07 -25.04
CA ASP A 181 -0.82 -2.44 -25.35
C ASP A 181 0.65 -2.69 -24.98
N LEU A 182 0.86 -3.33 -23.83
CA LEU A 182 2.19 -3.67 -23.32
C LEU A 182 2.71 -5.00 -23.88
N ARG A 183 1.94 -5.72 -24.70
CA ARG A 183 2.31 -6.99 -25.36
C ARG A 183 2.96 -8.04 -24.43
N PRO A 184 2.28 -8.50 -23.38
CA PRO A 184 2.84 -9.52 -22.51
C PRO A 184 2.96 -10.88 -23.17
N LEU A 185 3.93 -11.68 -22.71
CA LEU A 185 4.01 -13.11 -23.03
C LEU A 185 2.84 -13.88 -22.42
N TYR A 186 2.39 -13.46 -21.23
CA TYR A 186 1.27 -14.08 -20.52
C TYR A 186 0.64 -13.14 -19.49
N ILE A 187 -0.59 -13.46 -19.09
CA ILE A 187 -1.33 -12.71 -18.07
C ILE A 187 -1.70 -13.65 -16.93
N ILE A 188 -1.26 -13.31 -15.72
CA ILE A 188 -1.63 -14.01 -14.50
C ILE A 188 -2.72 -13.23 -13.78
N ASP A 189 -3.85 -13.90 -13.54
CA ASP A 189 -4.89 -13.42 -12.63
C ASP A 189 -4.75 -14.12 -11.28
N THR A 190 -4.33 -13.37 -10.25
CA THR A 190 -4.14 -13.89 -8.89
C THR A 190 -5.42 -14.47 -8.31
N ASN A 191 -6.60 -14.03 -8.76
CA ASN A 191 -7.88 -14.62 -8.34
C ASN A 191 -8.03 -16.08 -8.75
N LYS A 192 -7.47 -16.45 -9.91
CA LYS A 192 -7.46 -17.83 -10.39
C LYS A 192 -6.27 -18.59 -9.83
N ALA A 193 -5.10 -17.95 -9.79
CA ALA A 193 -3.87 -18.55 -9.26
C ALA A 193 -4.03 -19.01 -7.80
N ALA A 194 -4.81 -18.28 -7.00
CA ALA A 194 -5.09 -18.60 -5.60
C ALA A 194 -5.97 -19.84 -5.38
N GLN A 195 -6.72 -20.30 -6.39
CA GLN A 195 -7.74 -21.33 -6.19
C GLN A 195 -7.13 -22.65 -5.71
N TYR A 196 -6.04 -23.10 -6.35
CA TYR A 196 -5.36 -24.35 -6.00
C TYR A 196 -4.57 -24.24 -4.68
N PRO A 197 -3.65 -23.28 -4.51
CA PRO A 197 -2.79 -23.23 -3.33
C PRO A 197 -3.57 -23.06 -2.02
N LEU A 198 -4.69 -22.31 -2.06
CA LEU A 198 -5.51 -22.03 -0.89
C LEU A 198 -6.78 -22.90 -0.81
N GLN A 199 -6.92 -23.88 -1.72
CA GLN A 199 -8.07 -24.80 -1.78
C GLN A 199 -9.44 -24.08 -1.80
N LEU A 200 -9.53 -23.00 -2.58
CA LEU A 200 -10.71 -22.14 -2.59
C LEU A 200 -11.80 -22.68 -3.51
N TRP A 201 -13.05 -22.54 -3.06
CA TRP A 201 -14.26 -22.80 -3.87
C TRP A 201 -14.85 -21.52 -4.49
N TYR A 202 -14.38 -20.34 -4.07
CA TYR A 202 -14.74 -19.03 -4.62
C TYR A 202 -13.52 -18.12 -4.71
N ARG A 203 -13.66 -17.00 -5.43
CA ARG A 203 -12.58 -16.02 -5.62
C ARG A 203 -12.63 -14.96 -4.52
N TYR A 204 -11.50 -14.68 -3.89
CA TYR A 204 -11.39 -13.67 -2.85
C TYR A 204 -11.27 -12.27 -3.47
N GLY A 205 -11.74 -11.24 -2.79
CA GLY A 205 -11.26 -9.89 -3.10
C GLY A 205 -9.81 -9.73 -2.63
N LEU A 206 -9.12 -8.69 -3.11
CA LEU A 206 -7.70 -8.49 -2.81
C LEU A 206 -7.46 -8.40 -1.30
N GLU A 207 -8.26 -7.60 -0.59
CA GLU A 207 -8.21 -7.46 0.88
C GLU A 207 -8.26 -8.83 1.58
N LYS A 208 -9.24 -9.67 1.22
CA LYS A 208 -9.40 -10.99 1.82
C LYS A 208 -8.25 -11.94 1.48
N LEU A 209 -7.70 -11.82 0.27
CA LEU A 209 -6.53 -12.59 -0.14
C LEU A 209 -5.30 -12.19 0.68
N LEU A 210 -5.07 -10.89 0.89
CA LEU A 210 -3.95 -10.38 1.70
C LEU A 210 -4.08 -10.81 3.17
N ASP A 211 -5.29 -10.77 3.74
CA ASP A 211 -5.54 -11.27 5.10
C ASP A 211 -5.16 -12.75 5.25
N VAL A 212 -5.57 -13.61 4.29
CA VAL A 212 -5.29 -15.05 4.34
C VAL A 212 -3.82 -15.38 4.11
N LEU A 213 -3.14 -14.55 3.33
CA LEU A 213 -1.70 -14.68 3.06
C LEU A 213 -0.83 -13.97 4.11
N GLU A 214 -1.44 -13.34 5.12
CA GLU A 214 -0.77 -12.60 6.19
C GLU A 214 0.18 -11.51 5.66
N ILE A 215 -0.21 -10.87 4.56
CA ILE A 215 0.57 -9.78 3.95
C ILE A 215 0.16 -8.45 4.60
N PRO A 216 1.08 -7.65 5.16
CA PRO A 216 0.74 -6.37 5.76
C PRO A 216 0.36 -5.33 4.70
N TYR A 217 -0.89 -4.84 4.74
CA TYR A 217 -1.39 -3.83 3.80
C TYR A 217 -1.99 -2.62 4.49
N ALA A 218 -2.21 -1.55 3.72
CA ALA A 218 -2.98 -0.36 4.10
C ALA A 218 -3.32 0.45 2.85
N LEU A 219 -4.34 1.32 2.97
CA LEU A 219 -4.73 2.27 1.92
C LEU A 219 -4.96 1.59 0.56
N LEU A 220 -5.73 0.49 0.56
CA LEU A 220 -6.30 -0.09 -0.67
C LEU A 220 -7.15 0.96 -1.41
N HIS A 221 -7.43 0.73 -2.70
CA HIS A 221 -8.05 1.71 -3.61
C HIS A 221 -7.13 2.87 -4.00
N ALA A 222 -5.82 2.69 -3.81
CA ALA A 222 -4.81 3.45 -4.51
C ALA A 222 -4.10 2.45 -5.41
N SER A 223 -4.32 2.55 -6.71
CA SER A 223 -3.93 1.50 -7.65
C SER A 223 -2.45 1.12 -7.55
N GLY A 224 -1.55 2.07 -7.25
CA GLY A 224 -0.13 1.76 -7.07
C GLY A 224 0.14 0.85 -5.86
N ASN A 225 -0.66 0.96 -4.81
CA ASN A 225 -0.62 0.05 -3.67
C ASN A 225 -1.20 -1.32 -4.06
N ASP A 226 -2.37 -1.32 -4.70
CA ASP A 226 -3.08 -2.55 -5.08
C ASP A 226 -2.24 -3.40 -6.06
N ALA A 227 -1.59 -2.77 -7.05
CA ALA A 227 -0.65 -3.43 -7.96
C ALA A 227 0.54 -4.08 -7.23
N ARG A 228 1.08 -3.43 -6.19
CA ARG A 228 2.18 -3.98 -5.39
C ARG A 228 1.71 -5.13 -4.52
N PHE A 229 0.60 -4.95 -3.80
CA PHE A 229 0.04 -6.00 -2.95
C PHE A 229 -0.40 -7.22 -3.78
N CYS A 230 -0.87 -7.00 -5.01
CA CYS A 230 -1.14 -8.07 -5.97
C CYS A 230 0.13 -8.89 -6.30
N LEU A 231 1.27 -8.24 -6.55
CA LEU A 231 2.53 -8.95 -6.76
C LEU A 231 3.01 -9.68 -5.50
N GLN A 232 2.94 -9.06 -4.32
CA GLN A 232 3.26 -9.73 -3.06
C GLN A 232 2.37 -10.95 -2.84
N ALA A 233 1.07 -10.85 -3.13
CA ALA A 233 0.16 -11.97 -3.09
C ALA A 233 0.57 -13.07 -4.07
N LEU A 234 0.95 -12.72 -5.31
CA LEU A 234 1.43 -13.70 -6.29
C LEU A 234 2.65 -14.48 -5.78
N LEU A 235 3.63 -13.80 -5.18
CA LEU A 235 4.82 -14.46 -4.63
C LEU A 235 4.46 -15.38 -3.47
N MET A 236 3.59 -14.96 -2.55
CA MET A 236 3.14 -15.81 -1.46
C MET A 236 2.30 -17.01 -1.96
N LEU A 237 1.54 -16.83 -3.04
CA LEU A 237 0.83 -17.94 -3.69
C LEU A 237 1.79 -18.98 -4.26
N ALA A 238 2.96 -18.58 -4.76
CA ALA A 238 4.01 -19.53 -5.15
C ALA A 238 4.50 -20.36 -3.95
N VAL A 239 4.70 -19.71 -2.80
CA VAL A 239 5.07 -20.38 -1.54
C VAL A 239 4.00 -21.39 -1.13
N LYS A 240 2.72 -20.99 -1.09
CA LYS A 240 1.61 -21.89 -0.74
C LYS A 240 1.41 -23.02 -1.75
N ASP A 241 1.65 -22.77 -3.03
CA ASP A 241 1.59 -23.79 -4.07
C ASP A 241 2.68 -24.85 -3.89
N ALA A 242 3.90 -24.41 -3.54
CA ALA A 242 5.03 -25.29 -3.26
C ALA A 242 4.78 -26.15 -2.02
N GLU A 243 4.31 -25.55 -0.91
CA GLU A 243 3.92 -26.24 0.31
C GLU A 243 2.86 -27.32 0.05
N MET A 244 1.86 -26.99 -0.77
CA MET A 244 0.80 -27.93 -1.12
C MET A 244 1.30 -29.06 -2.03
N SER A 245 2.17 -28.75 -2.99
CA SER A 245 2.64 -29.72 -3.98
C SER A 245 3.76 -30.63 -3.48
N GLN A 246 4.51 -30.21 -2.45
CA GLN A 246 5.65 -30.94 -1.90
C GLN A 246 5.65 -30.92 -0.35
N PRO A 247 4.70 -31.61 0.31
CA PRO A 247 4.61 -31.60 1.77
C PRO A 247 5.91 -32.14 2.41
N GLY A 248 6.60 -31.30 3.19
CA GLY A 248 7.82 -31.66 3.94
C GLY A 248 9.15 -31.33 3.25
N ALA A 249 9.16 -30.84 2.01
CA ALA A 249 10.37 -30.40 1.31
C ALA A 249 10.70 -28.90 1.51
N THR A 250 9.76 -28.12 2.06
CA THR A 250 9.72 -26.65 1.97
C THR A 250 10.55 -25.89 3.01
N ALA A 251 11.07 -26.54 4.05
CA ALA A 251 11.80 -25.83 5.10
C ALA A 251 13.15 -25.27 4.62
N ASP A 252 13.74 -25.80 3.55
CA ASP A 252 15.11 -25.48 3.09
C ASP A 252 15.25 -24.88 1.68
N ASP A 253 14.15 -24.55 1.00
CA ASP A 253 14.23 -23.88 -0.29
C ASP A 253 14.47 -22.37 -0.11
N ALA A 254 15.71 -21.93 -0.39
CA ALA A 254 16.12 -20.54 -0.28
C ALA A 254 15.26 -19.59 -1.14
N LEU A 255 14.75 -20.07 -2.29
CA LEU A 255 13.84 -19.27 -3.11
C LEU A 255 12.52 -19.04 -2.39
N LEU A 256 11.91 -20.07 -1.82
CA LEU A 256 10.62 -19.94 -1.14
C LEU A 256 10.71 -18.98 0.06
N ARG A 257 11.78 -19.06 0.85
CA ARG A 257 12.01 -18.10 1.95
C ARG A 257 12.19 -16.68 1.46
N LEU A 258 12.88 -16.50 0.34
CA LEU A 258 13.04 -15.18 -0.29
C LEU A 258 11.69 -14.63 -0.77
N LEU A 259 10.88 -15.45 -1.42
CA LEU A 259 9.53 -15.08 -1.87
C LEU A 259 8.62 -14.72 -0.70
N GLU A 260 8.61 -15.52 0.37
CA GLU A 260 7.88 -15.25 1.61
C GLU A 260 8.33 -13.93 2.24
N GLY A 261 9.65 -13.74 2.38
CA GLY A 261 10.24 -12.52 2.95
C GLY A 261 9.91 -11.25 2.17
N ILE A 262 9.92 -11.29 0.82
CA ILE A 262 9.51 -10.14 -0.01
C ILE A 262 8.00 -9.88 0.13
N SER A 263 7.20 -10.95 0.21
CA SER A 263 5.74 -10.85 0.33
C SER A 263 5.32 -10.23 1.67
N GLN A 264 6.00 -10.59 2.75
CA GLN A 264 5.74 -10.10 4.11
C GLN A 264 6.57 -8.88 4.50
N ALA A 265 7.42 -8.37 3.60
CA ALA A 265 8.26 -7.22 3.86
C ALA A 265 7.44 -6.05 4.39
N PRO A 266 7.93 -5.31 5.41
CA PRO A 266 7.18 -4.25 6.04
C PRO A 266 6.83 -3.16 5.03
N ARG A 267 5.56 -2.75 5.02
CA ARG A 267 5.11 -1.60 4.23
C ARG A 267 5.53 -0.27 4.88
N PRO A 268 5.68 0.80 4.09
CA PRO A 268 5.79 2.15 4.63
C PRO A 268 4.62 2.50 5.56
N SER A 269 4.90 3.27 6.61
CA SER A 269 3.87 3.75 7.53
C SER A 269 2.97 4.77 6.84
N THR A 270 1.67 4.70 7.11
CA THR A 270 0.71 5.68 6.63
C THR A 270 0.95 7.04 7.29
N ARG A 271 0.48 8.11 6.66
CA ARG A 271 0.52 9.45 7.26
C ARG A 271 -0.21 9.51 8.61
N GLY A 272 -1.26 8.72 8.78
CA GLY A 272 -2.00 8.60 10.04
C GLY A 272 -1.17 7.94 11.14
N GLU A 273 -0.49 6.84 10.81
CA GLU A 273 0.42 6.13 11.73
C GLU A 273 1.60 7.01 12.17
N ILE A 274 2.22 7.72 11.22
CA ILE A 274 3.30 8.68 11.53
C ILE A 274 2.79 9.79 12.46
N GLN A 275 1.59 10.33 12.20
CA GLN A 275 1.01 11.37 13.06
C GLN A 275 0.66 10.85 14.46
N ALA A 276 0.13 9.63 14.56
CA ALA A 276 -0.17 9.00 15.83
C ALA A 276 1.11 8.76 16.66
N ALA A 277 2.17 8.25 16.03
CA ALA A 277 3.47 8.06 16.67
C ALA A 277 4.08 9.39 17.18
N LEU A 278 3.86 10.50 16.47
CA LEU A 278 4.33 11.82 16.87
C LEU A 278 3.41 12.56 17.87
N ALA A 279 2.21 12.05 18.15
CA ALA A 279 1.23 12.73 18.99
C ALA A 279 1.73 13.02 20.42
N PRO A 280 2.40 12.08 21.12
CA PRO A 280 2.92 12.34 22.47
C PRO A 280 3.93 13.49 22.51
N ALA A 281 4.87 13.51 21.57
CA ALA A 281 5.87 14.58 21.47
C ALA A 281 5.23 15.95 21.18
N ARG A 282 4.18 15.99 20.34
CA ARG A 282 3.44 17.22 20.05
C ARG A 282 2.65 17.73 21.26
N LEU A 283 2.09 16.83 22.07
CA LEU A 283 1.41 17.19 23.32
C LEU A 283 2.40 17.78 24.32
N ALA A 284 3.53 17.12 24.55
CA ALA A 284 4.59 17.63 25.42
C ALA A 284 5.10 19.01 24.96
N ALA A 285 5.32 19.21 23.66
CA ALA A 285 5.73 20.50 23.12
C ALA A 285 4.68 21.62 23.34
N LYS A 286 3.39 21.29 23.25
CA LYS A 286 2.30 22.24 23.55
C LYS A 286 2.29 22.63 25.03
N GLU A 287 2.48 21.67 25.94
CA GLU A 287 2.55 21.93 27.38
C GLU A 287 3.72 22.83 27.74
N VAL A 288 4.91 22.56 27.20
CA VAL A 288 6.09 23.43 27.39
C VAL A 288 5.82 24.85 26.88
N LYS A 289 5.20 24.99 25.70
CA LYS A 289 4.85 26.29 25.13
C LYS A 289 3.81 27.03 25.99
N ALA A 290 2.81 26.32 26.50
CA ALA A 290 1.79 26.87 27.39
C ALA A 290 2.39 27.32 28.73
N ALA A 291 3.26 26.51 29.34
CA ALA A 291 3.97 26.87 30.57
C ALA A 291 4.87 28.10 30.38
N SER A 292 5.60 28.18 29.27
CA SER A 292 6.42 29.34 28.92
C SER A 292 5.58 30.61 28.72
N ALA A 293 4.44 30.49 28.03
CA ALA A 293 3.51 31.60 27.84
C ALA A 293 2.89 32.08 29.17
N ALA A 294 2.50 31.15 30.05
CA ALA A 294 2.00 31.44 31.39
C ALA A 294 3.05 32.18 32.24
N ARG A 295 4.29 31.70 32.24
CA ARG A 295 5.42 32.35 32.92
C ARG A 295 5.68 33.76 32.40
N ARG A 296 5.59 33.96 31.08
CA ARG A 296 5.73 35.30 30.46
C ARG A 296 4.59 36.23 30.86
N LYS A 297 3.35 35.73 30.95
CA LYS A 297 2.19 36.50 31.41
C LYS A 297 2.35 36.91 32.87
N GLN A 298 2.75 35.99 33.75
CA GLN A 298 3.02 36.26 35.16
C GLN A 298 4.12 37.32 35.34
N ARG A 299 5.24 37.19 34.62
CA ARG A 299 6.32 38.20 34.64
C ARG A 299 5.85 39.59 34.21
N ARG A 300 5.00 39.67 33.20
CA ARG A 300 4.41 40.95 32.74
C ARG A 300 3.48 41.56 33.79
N ALA A 301 2.65 40.74 34.44
CA ALA A 301 1.77 41.18 35.51
C ALA A 301 2.56 41.71 36.70
N ALA A 302 3.56 40.96 37.19
CA ALA A 302 4.42 41.40 38.29
C ALA A 302 5.16 42.72 37.99
N ARG A 303 5.64 42.90 36.75
CA ARG A 303 6.27 44.15 36.33
C ARG A 303 5.30 45.33 36.30
N LYS A 304 4.03 45.10 35.93
CA LYS A 304 2.99 46.14 35.92
C LYS A 304 2.63 46.55 37.35
N GLU A 305 2.49 45.57 38.25
CA GLU A 305 2.17 45.83 39.66
C GLU A 305 3.29 46.59 40.37
N ARG A 306 4.55 46.18 40.18
CA ARG A 306 5.71 46.90 40.72
C ARG A 306 5.73 48.36 40.27
N ARG A 307 5.44 48.65 39.00
CA ARG A 307 5.36 50.02 38.48
C ARG A 307 4.21 50.84 39.06
N ARG A 308 3.12 50.18 39.47
CA ARG A 308 1.98 50.82 40.12
C ARG A 308 2.36 51.23 41.54
N LEU A 309 2.91 50.31 42.32
CA LEU A 309 3.40 50.59 43.68
C LEU A 309 4.49 51.67 43.69
N GLU A 310 5.42 51.66 42.71
CA GLU A 310 6.44 52.71 42.55
C GLU A 310 5.86 54.09 42.20
N ARG A 311 4.64 54.17 41.65
CA ARG A 311 3.94 55.45 41.40
C ARG A 311 3.20 55.92 42.64
N GLU A 312 2.44 55.02 43.26
CA GLU A 312 1.70 55.30 44.51
C GLU A 312 2.68 55.78 45.59
N GLY A 313 3.81 55.10 45.80
CA GLY A 313 4.83 55.53 46.77
C GLY A 313 5.63 56.79 46.41
N ARG A 314 5.50 57.35 45.18
CA ARG A 314 6.06 58.67 44.83
C ARG A 314 5.06 59.79 45.08
N GLU A 315 3.77 59.49 45.01
CA GLU A 315 2.69 60.43 45.32
C GLU A 315 2.65 60.66 46.85
N ASP A 316 2.82 59.60 47.66
CA ASP A 316 2.88 59.72 49.13
C ASP A 316 4.08 60.56 49.63
N VAL A 317 5.24 60.47 48.96
CA VAL A 317 6.44 61.26 49.33
C VAL A 317 6.33 62.73 48.88
N ALA A 318 5.50 63.03 47.88
CA ALA A 318 5.24 64.40 47.45
C ALA A 318 4.25 65.12 48.38
N GLU A 319 3.25 64.41 48.93
CA GLU A 319 2.28 64.98 49.89
C GLU A 319 2.90 65.25 51.28
N GLU A 320 3.88 64.45 51.73
CA GLU A 320 4.59 64.71 53.00
C GLU A 320 5.57 65.91 52.93
N SER A 321 5.97 66.37 51.74
CA SER A 321 6.90 67.51 51.60
C SER A 321 6.23 68.89 51.57
N ASP A 322 4.89 68.97 51.54
CA ASP A 322 4.13 70.22 51.45
C ASP A 322 3.50 70.67 52.80
N THR A 323 3.85 70.03 53.93
CA THR A 323 3.31 70.37 55.27
C THR A 323 4.32 70.97 56.26
N GLU A 324 5.50 71.42 55.81
CA GLU A 324 6.34 72.31 56.63
C GLU A 324 5.96 73.79 56.43
N GLU A 325 5.03 74.29 57.26
CA GLU A 325 4.74 75.72 57.42
C GLU A 325 6.00 76.48 57.91
N PRO A 326 6.41 77.59 57.27
CA PRO A 326 7.34 78.53 57.88
C PRO A 326 6.57 79.41 58.85
N ASN A 327 6.56 78.98 60.10
CA ASN A 327 6.24 79.83 61.23
C ASN A 327 7.46 80.72 61.51
N ASN A 328 7.48 81.97 61.06
CA ASN A 328 8.17 82.99 61.86
C ASN A 328 7.64 84.42 61.71
N SER A 329 7.09 84.85 62.83
CA SER A 329 6.88 86.20 63.33
C SER A 329 8.11 87.13 63.27
N GLY A 330 7.80 88.41 63.09
CA GLY A 330 8.26 89.45 64.02
C GLY A 330 9.31 90.42 63.51
N GLY A 331 9.01 91.72 63.66
CA GLY A 331 9.99 92.80 63.74
C GLY A 331 9.75 93.92 62.75
#